data_AF-A0AAE4B2W1-F1
#
_entry.id   AF-A0AAE4B2W1-F1
#
_cell.length_a   1.000
_cell.length_b   1.000
_cell.length_c   1.000
_cell.angle_alpha   90.00
_cell.angle_beta   90.00
_cell.angle_gamma   90.00
#
_symmetry.space_group_name_H-M   'P 1'
#
loop_
_entity.id
_entity.type
_entity.pdbx_description
1 polymer ?
#
loop_
_entity_poly.entity_id
_entity_poly.type
_entity_poly.pdbx_seq_one_letter_code
_entity_poly.pdbx_strand_id
1 'polypeptide(L)'
;MTASVIAGRTRGWCVADLKGRDEVLAYTGGIFARFDPLVWRGHEWTVSPDGRAVFFHGVGDMVVARIGRPYRNTYTMRFDVEDGRVVRIAEYGNALMFAGLDVRPNRTELRALLRAVRRPVR
;
A
#
# COMPACT_ATOMS: atom_id res chain seq x y z
N MET A 1 -9.42 15.44 -9.82
CA MET A 1 -8.74 15.14 -8.53
C MET A 1 -9.35 16.01 -7.44
N THR A 2 -9.79 15.45 -6.31
CA THR A 2 -10.34 16.23 -5.19
C THR A 2 -9.26 16.56 -4.17
N ALA A 3 -9.29 17.78 -3.62
CA ALA A 3 -8.38 18.29 -2.58
C ALA A 3 -8.23 17.39 -1.32
N SER A 4 -9.07 16.36 -1.17
CA SER A 4 -9.03 15.38 -0.09
C SER A 4 -7.75 14.53 -0.06
N VAL A 5 -7.18 14.16 -1.21
CA VAL A 5 -5.97 13.31 -1.24
C VAL A 5 -4.74 14.08 -0.73
N ILE A 6 -4.62 15.36 -1.13
CA ILE A 6 -3.56 16.27 -0.69
C ILE A 6 -3.72 16.65 0.79
N ALA A 7 -4.96 16.72 1.29
CA ALA A 7 -5.27 17.00 2.70
C ALA A 7 -5.14 15.78 3.64
N GLY A 8 -4.53 14.67 3.20
CA GLY A 8 -4.35 13.46 4.02
C GLY A 8 -5.61 12.61 4.20
N ARG A 9 -6.76 13.01 3.66
CA ARG A 9 -8.00 12.21 3.66
C ARG A 9 -7.91 11.12 2.59
N THR A 10 -7.19 10.06 2.95
CA THR A 10 -7.13 8.80 2.22
C THR A 10 -8.49 8.10 2.32
N ARG A 11 -9.15 7.85 1.18
CA ARG A 11 -10.32 6.96 1.14
C ARG A 11 -9.81 5.52 1.25
N GLY A 12 -10.20 4.80 2.29
CA GLY A 12 -9.85 3.39 2.49
C GLY A 12 -9.26 3.12 3.87
N TRP A 13 -9.02 1.84 4.16
CA TRP A 13 -8.36 1.42 5.40
C TRP A 13 -6.87 1.30 5.15
N CYS A 14 -6.05 1.73 6.12
CA CYS A 14 -4.63 1.39 6.11
C CYS A 14 -4.52 -0.14 6.22
N VAL A 15 -3.96 -0.79 5.21
CA VAL A 15 -3.79 -2.25 5.14
C VAL A 15 -2.35 -2.66 5.45
N ALA A 16 -1.39 -1.75 5.31
CA ALA A 16 -0.01 -1.96 5.72
C ALA A 16 0.65 -0.66 6.18
N ASP A 17 1.41 -0.73 7.27
CA ASP A 17 2.26 0.34 7.77
C ASP A 17 3.67 -0.23 8.03
N LEU A 18 4.62 0.12 7.17
CA LEU A 18 5.96 -0.47 7.09
C LEU A 18 7.02 0.54 7.52
N LYS A 19 8.01 0.09 8.30
CA LYS A 19 9.12 0.94 8.77
C LYS A 19 10.46 0.22 8.66
N GLY A 20 11.47 0.93 8.14
CA GLY A 20 12.81 0.40 7.99
C GLY A 20 12.97 -0.49 6.75
N ARG A 21 14.21 -0.57 6.27
CA ARG A 21 14.55 -1.18 4.98
C ARG A 21 14.13 -2.64 4.88
N ASP A 22 14.43 -3.44 5.89
CA ASP A 22 14.18 -4.89 5.84
C ASP A 22 12.69 -5.23 5.82
N GLU A 23 11.87 -4.49 6.58
CA GLU A 23 10.41 -4.68 6.58
C GLU A 23 9.81 -4.31 5.22
N VAL A 24 10.27 -3.20 4.64
CA VAL A 24 9.85 -2.76 3.29
C VAL A 24 10.23 -3.79 2.24
N LEU A 25 11.49 -4.24 2.19
CA LEU A 25 11.96 -5.21 1.21
C LEU A 25 11.26 -6.57 1.34
N ALA A 26 11.06 -7.04 2.58
CA ALA A 26 10.36 -8.29 2.82
C ALA A 26 8.88 -8.20 2.38
N TYR A 27 8.22 -7.07 2.64
CA TYR A 27 6.84 -6.86 2.24
C TYR A 27 6.68 -6.75 0.72
N THR A 28 7.49 -5.92 0.05
CA THR A 28 7.43 -5.75 -1.41
C THR A 28 7.81 -7.03 -2.14
N GLY A 29 8.84 -7.75 -1.67
CA GLY A 29 9.20 -9.07 -2.19
C GLY A 29 8.05 -10.08 -2.06
N GLY A 30 7.32 -10.06 -0.94
CA GLY A 30 6.13 -10.87 -0.74
C GLY A 30 4.98 -10.54 -1.70
N ILE A 31 4.79 -9.26 -2.03
CA ILE A 31 3.82 -8.82 -3.04
C ILE A 31 4.20 -9.35 -4.43
N PHE A 32 5.45 -9.16 -4.86
CA PHE A 32 5.90 -9.62 -6.17
C PHE A 32 5.85 -11.14 -6.34
N ALA A 33 6.07 -11.89 -5.25
CA ALA A 33 5.93 -13.35 -5.28
C ALA A 33 4.47 -13.83 -5.38
N ARG A 34 3.49 -12.97 -5.02
CA ARG A 34 2.06 -13.35 -4.98
C ARG A 34 1.27 -12.95 -6.20
N PHE A 35 1.71 -11.92 -6.90
CA PHE A 35 0.99 -11.35 -8.01
C PHE A 35 1.83 -11.40 -9.27
N ASP A 36 1.35 -12.15 -10.27
CA ASP A 36 1.98 -12.24 -11.57
C ASP A 36 0.91 -12.42 -12.66
N PRO A 37 0.69 -11.42 -13.54
CA PRO A 37 1.36 -10.12 -13.55
C PRO A 37 0.89 -9.20 -12.42
N LEU A 38 1.71 -8.19 -12.10
CA LEU A 38 1.36 -7.04 -11.27
C LEU A 38 1.51 -5.76 -12.10
N VAL A 39 0.38 -5.12 -12.45
CA VAL A 39 0.38 -3.90 -13.26
C VAL A 39 -0.32 -2.75 -12.55
N TRP A 40 0.33 -1.59 -12.50
CA TRP A 40 -0.25 -0.34 -11.99
C TRP A 40 -0.84 0.50 -13.13
N ARG A 41 -2.17 0.57 -13.21
CA ARG A 41 -2.91 1.31 -14.24
C ARG A 41 -3.31 2.70 -13.74
N GLY A 42 -3.22 3.69 -14.64
CA GLY A 42 -3.70 5.06 -14.41
C GLY A 42 -3.13 5.68 -13.14
N HIS A 43 -1.85 5.43 -12.87
CA HIS A 43 -1.24 5.85 -11.62
C HIS A 43 -0.70 7.28 -11.69
N GLU A 44 -0.70 7.95 -10.54
CA GLU A 44 -0.22 9.31 -10.37
C GLU A 44 0.63 9.41 -9.10
N TRP A 45 1.58 10.35 -9.14
CA TRP A 45 2.45 10.68 -8.02
C TRP A 45 2.23 12.13 -7.63
N THR A 46 2.19 12.41 -6.34
CA THR A 46 2.05 13.77 -5.80
C THR A 46 2.97 13.96 -4.61
N VAL A 47 3.71 15.07 -4.59
CA VAL A 47 4.57 15.43 -3.46
C VAL A 47 3.80 16.37 -2.54
N SER A 48 3.93 16.20 -1.22
CA SER A 48 3.37 17.13 -0.24
C SER A 48 4.01 18.51 -0.37
N PRO A 49 3.31 19.61 -0.01
CA PRO A 49 3.88 20.96 -0.09
C PRO A 49 5.19 21.15 0.68
N ASP A 50 5.39 20.41 1.77
CA ASP A 50 6.60 20.43 2.60
C ASP A 50 7.69 19.45 2.16
N GLY A 51 7.45 18.66 1.11
CA GLY A 51 8.36 17.64 0.59
C GLY A 51 8.61 16.44 1.52
N ARG A 52 7.92 16.37 2.68
CA ARG A 52 8.12 15.30 3.68
C ARG A 52 7.32 14.03 3.38
N ALA A 53 6.41 14.09 2.44
CA ALA A 53 5.65 12.93 2.00
C ALA A 53 5.48 12.90 0.47
N VAL A 54 5.49 11.69 -0.07
CA VAL A 54 5.11 11.41 -1.45
C VAL A 54 3.89 10.50 -1.42
N PHE A 55 2.94 10.76 -2.31
CA PHE A 55 1.71 9.98 -2.44
C PHE A 55 1.68 9.34 -3.82
N PHE A 56 1.31 8.07 -3.86
CA PHE A 56 0.94 7.34 -5.06
C PHE A 56 -0.55 7.06 -5.02
N HIS A 57 -1.24 7.26 -6.13
CA HIS A 57 -2.58 6.76 -6.33
C HIS A 57 -2.63 5.96 -7.62
N GLY A 58 -3.32 4.83 -7.63
CA GLY A 58 -3.42 4.01 -8.84
C GLY A 58 -4.28 2.77 -8.66
N VAL A 59 -4.56 2.10 -9.77
CA VAL A 59 -5.31 0.85 -9.77
C VAL A 59 -4.34 -0.31 -10.00
N GLY A 60 -4.27 -1.21 -9.03
CA GLY A 60 -3.59 -2.49 -9.20
C GLY A 60 -4.46 -3.42 -10.03
N ASP A 61 -3.92 -3.89 -11.15
CA ASP A 61 -4.50 -4.87 -12.06
C ASP A 61 -3.58 -6.10 -12.04
N MET A 62 -3.96 -7.08 -11.24
CA MET A 62 -3.08 -8.15 -10.79
C MET A 62 -3.72 -9.53 -11.01
N VAL A 63 -2.90 -10.58 -11.02
CA VAL A 63 -3.38 -11.98 -10.97
C VAL A 63 -2.71 -12.68 -9.78
N VAL A 64 -3.51 -13.35 -8.94
CA VAL A 64 -2.97 -14.13 -7.81
C VAL A 64 -2.23 -15.35 -8.36
N ALA A 65 -0.89 -15.33 -8.29
CA ALA A 65 -0.01 -16.29 -8.95
C ALA A 65 -0.35 -17.76 -8.63
N ARG A 66 -0.71 -18.04 -7.36
CA ARG A 66 -1.03 -19.41 -6.91
C ARG A 66 -2.30 -20.00 -7.52
N ILE A 67 -3.31 -19.18 -7.80
CA ILE A 67 -4.66 -19.64 -8.16
C ILE A 67 -5.16 -19.07 -9.48
N GLY A 68 -4.37 -18.24 -10.17
CA GLY A 68 -4.73 -17.61 -11.44
C GLY A 68 -5.90 -16.63 -11.37
N ARG A 69 -6.36 -16.26 -10.17
CA ARG A 69 -7.55 -15.41 -10.00
C ARG A 69 -7.22 -13.94 -10.25
N PRO A 70 -7.96 -13.24 -11.12
CA PRO A 70 -7.83 -11.80 -11.28
C PRO A 70 -8.14 -11.06 -9.97
N TYR A 71 -7.33 -10.05 -9.67
CA TYR A 71 -7.46 -9.21 -8.50
C TYR A 71 -7.20 -7.76 -8.89
N ARG A 72 -8.26 -6.95 -8.78
CA ARG A 72 -8.21 -5.53 -9.09
C ARG A 72 -8.61 -4.71 -7.88
N ASN A 73 -7.78 -3.75 -7.49
CA ASN A 73 -8.03 -2.90 -6.34
C ASN A 73 -7.43 -1.50 -6.56
N THR A 74 -8.04 -0.48 -5.97
CA THR A 74 -7.54 0.90 -6.02
C THR A 74 -6.75 1.16 -4.77
N TYR A 75 -5.52 1.65 -4.94
CA TYR A 75 -4.60 1.91 -3.85
C TYR A 75 -4.26 3.39 -3.77
N THR A 76 -4.10 3.85 -2.53
CA THR A 76 -3.36 5.07 -2.23
C THR A 76 -2.20 4.67 -1.32
N MET A 77 -0.97 5.04 -1.66
CA MET A 77 0.20 4.79 -0.83
C MET A 77 0.82 6.12 -0.43
N ARG A 78 1.25 6.21 0.83
CA ARG A 78 2.01 7.34 1.37
C ARG A 78 3.41 6.88 1.73
N PHE A 79 4.40 7.63 1.28
CA PHE A 79 5.81 7.44 1.58
C PHE A 79 6.27 8.64 2.40
N ASP A 80 6.64 8.45 3.66
CA ASP A 80 7.27 9.51 4.45
C ASP A 80 8.76 9.54 4.14
N VAL A 81 9.29 10.74 3.91
CA VAL A 81 10.67 10.98 3.46
C VAL A 81 11.41 11.84 4.46
N GLU A 82 12.57 11.37 4.89
CA GLU A 82 13.53 12.12 5.71
C GLU A 82 14.92 11.98 5.04
N ASP A 83 15.65 13.10 4.91
CA ASP A 83 16.98 13.17 4.29
C ASP A 83 17.06 12.46 2.92
N GLY A 84 16.02 12.63 2.09
CA GLY A 84 15.92 12.04 0.75
C GLY A 84 15.67 10.53 0.75
N ARG A 85 15.37 9.91 1.89
CA ARG A 85 15.11 8.48 2.03
C ARG A 85 13.70 8.21 2.53
N VAL A 86 13.07 7.16 2.00
CA VAL A 86 11.78 6.68 2.51
C VAL A 86 12.01 6.04 3.88
N VAL A 87 11.43 6.62 4.92
CA VAL A 87 11.51 6.10 6.30
C VAL A 87 10.29 5.26 6.68
N ARG A 88 9.19 5.42 5.95
CA ARG A 88 7.92 4.72 6.20
C ARG A 88 7.05 4.66 4.96
N ILE A 89 6.30 3.57 4.82
CA ILE A 89 5.28 3.38 3.79
C ILE A 89 3.97 3.03 4.47
N ALA A 90 2.89 3.73 4.11
CA ALA A 90 1.53 3.36 4.48
C ALA A 90 0.71 3.09 3.21
N GLU A 91 0.07 1.92 3.15
CA GLU A 91 -0.75 1.48 2.02
C GLU A 91 -2.22 1.48 2.42
N TYR A 92 -3.06 2.08 1.59
CA TYR A 92 -4.49 2.16 1.75
C TYR A 92 -5.17 1.53 0.55
N GLY A 93 -6.11 0.62 0.79
CA GLY A 93 -6.84 -0.06 -0.27
C GLY A 93 -8.14 -0.68 0.24
N ASN A 94 -8.87 -1.38 -0.63
CA ASN A 94 -10.06 -2.10 -0.21
C ASN A 94 -9.69 -3.42 0.47
N ALA A 95 -9.69 -3.44 1.81
CA ALA A 95 -9.33 -4.59 2.62
C ALA A 95 -10.26 -5.81 2.43
N LEU A 96 -11.54 -5.59 2.11
CA LEU A 96 -12.50 -6.68 1.89
C LEU A 96 -12.16 -7.50 0.64
N MET A 97 -11.67 -6.84 -0.41
CA MET A 97 -11.24 -7.53 -1.63
C MET A 97 -10.01 -8.39 -1.39
N PHE A 98 -9.09 -7.95 -0.52
CA PHE A 98 -7.91 -8.71 -0.14
C PHE A 98 -8.27 -9.92 0.76
N ALA A 99 -9.14 -9.73 1.75
CA ALA A 99 -9.61 -10.81 2.62
C ALA A 99 -10.30 -11.94 1.83
N GLY A 100 -11.02 -11.59 0.76
CA GLY A 100 -11.66 -12.55 -0.13
C GLY A 100 -10.71 -13.40 -0.99
N LEU A 101 -9.38 -13.23 -0.89
CA LEU A 101 -8.39 -14.05 -1.60
C LEU A 101 -7.98 -15.31 -0.83
N ASP A 102 -8.38 -15.45 0.44
CA ASP A 102 -8.00 -16.56 1.34
C ASP A 102 -6.48 -16.81 1.38
N VAL A 103 -5.70 -15.73 1.32
CA VAL A 103 -4.24 -15.76 1.42
C VAL A 103 -3.85 -15.49 2.86
N ARG A 104 -3.15 -16.45 3.50
CA ARG A 104 -2.64 -16.25 4.86
C ARG A 104 -1.52 -15.19 4.85
N PRO A 105 -1.64 -14.14 5.68
CA PRO A 105 -0.56 -13.15 5.80
C PRO A 105 0.68 -13.79 6.42
N ASN A 106 1.86 -13.40 5.92
CA ASN A 106 3.12 -13.78 6.54
C ASN A 106 3.39 -12.93 7.80
N ARG A 107 4.47 -13.22 8.54
CA ARG A 107 4.82 -12.49 9.77
C ARG A 107 5.03 -10.99 9.56
N THR A 108 5.48 -10.58 8.38
CA THR A 108 5.73 -9.17 8.06
C THR A 108 4.41 -8.44 7.78
N GLU A 109 3.53 -9.02 6.99
CA GLU A 109 2.19 -8.47 6.75
C GLU A 109 1.33 -8.42 8.00
N LEU A 110 1.40 -9.45 8.83
CA LEU A 110 0.67 -9.46 10.10
C LEU A 110 1.13 -8.30 10.99
N ARG A 111 2.45 -8.04 11.07
CA ARG A 111 3.00 -6.91 11.82
C ARG A 111 2.56 -5.57 11.22
N ALA A 112 2.61 -5.44 9.91
CA ALA A 112 2.19 -4.23 9.19
C ALA A 112 0.69 -3.94 9.41
N LEU A 113 -0.16 -4.97 9.33
CA LEU A 113 -1.60 -4.88 9.57
C LEU A 113 -1.91 -4.50 11.02
N LEU A 114 -1.26 -5.14 11.99
CA LEU A 114 -1.42 -4.81 13.42
C LEU A 114 -1.06 -3.34 13.70
N ARG A 115 -0.03 -2.81 13.02
CA ARG A 115 0.38 -1.41 13.15
C ARG A 115 -0.64 -0.47 12.48
N ALA A 116 -1.19 -0.86 11.34
CA ALA A 116 -2.22 -0.12 10.63
C ALA A 116 -3.53 0.00 11.42
N VAL A 117 -4.00 -1.08 12.05
CA VAL A 117 -5.23 -1.10 12.89
C VAL A 117 -5.11 -0.19 14.12
N ARG A 118 -3.89 0.04 14.62
CA ARG A 118 -3.63 0.87 15.81
C ARG A 118 -3.56 2.38 15.53
N ARG A 119 -3.70 2.83 14.26
CA ARG A 119 -3.66 4.25 13.90
C ARG A 119 -4.96 4.68 13.21
N PRO A 120 -5.80 5.53 13.84
CA PRO A 120 -6.89 6.16 13.11
C PRO A 120 -6.32 7.03 11.98
N VAL A 121 -6.99 7.00 10.83
CA VAL A 121 -6.72 7.91 9.71
C VAL A 121 -6.88 9.34 10.24
N ARG A 122 -5.78 10.08 10.34
CA ARG A 122 -5.80 11.52 10.65
C ARG A 122 -5.88 12.31 9.35
#